data_AF-A0AAE2QWB6-F1
#
_entry.id   AF-A0AAE2QWB6-F1
#
_cell.length_a   1.000
_cell.length_b   1.000
_cell.length_c   1.000
_cell.angle_alpha   90.00
_cell.angle_beta   90.00
_cell.angle_gamma   90.00
#
_symmetry.space_group_name_H-M   'P 1'
#
loop_
_entity.id
_entity.type
_entity.pdbx_description
1 polymer ?
#
loop_
_entity_poly.entity_id
_entity_poly.type
_entity_poly.pdbx_seq_one_letter_code
_entity_poly.pdbx_strand_id
1 'polypeptide(L)'
;MELHKEQLATAWHLVERGSRAAGIDGITVDLFKGIAREQIRQLYRQMRQEQYVARPAKGFYLPKKSGGRRLIGIPTVRDRP
;
A
#
# COMPACT_ATOMS: atom_id res chain seq x y z
N MET A 1 -2.72 2.05 21.26
CA MET A 1 -1.48 2.24 20.49
C MET A 1 -1.51 3.66 19.95
N GLU A 2 -0.60 4.51 20.38
CA GLU A 2 -0.53 5.89 19.88
C GLU A 2 0.09 5.88 18.48
N LEU A 3 -0.60 6.46 17.49
CA LEU A 3 -0.10 6.60 16.13
C LEU A 3 0.61 7.95 16.01
N HIS A 4 1.88 7.91 15.61
CA HIS A 4 2.69 9.08 15.30
C HIS A 4 2.87 9.19 13.77
N LYS A 5 2.85 10.43 13.27
CA LYS A 5 2.92 10.70 11.83
C LYS A 5 4.26 10.25 11.24
N GLU A 6 5.32 10.34 12.03
CA GLU A 6 6.68 9.94 11.70
C GLU A 6 6.76 8.44 11.40
N GLN A 7 5.95 7.60 12.08
CA GLN A 7 5.90 6.17 11.82
C GLN A 7 5.39 5.86 10.41
N LEU A 8 4.36 6.59 9.95
CA LEU A 8 3.85 6.44 8.58
C LEU A 8 4.86 6.93 7.54
N ALA A 9 5.62 7.99 7.86
CA ALA A 9 6.70 8.45 6.99
C ALA A 9 7.82 7.41 6.89
N THR A 10 8.23 6.80 8.00
CA THR A 10 9.22 5.72 8.00
C THR A 10 8.73 4.49 7.23
N ALA A 11 7.47 4.09 7.42
CA ALA A 11 6.86 2.98 6.68
C ALA A 11 6.85 3.23 5.17
N TRP A 12 6.55 4.47 4.75
CA TRP A 12 6.59 4.85 3.33
C TRP A 12 7.96 4.58 2.69
N HIS A 13 9.08 4.82 3.38
CA HIS A 13 10.41 4.55 2.83
C HIS A 13 10.66 3.05 2.58
N LEU A 14 10.04 2.16 3.37
CA LEU A 14 10.10 0.71 3.13
C LEU A 14 9.26 0.33 1.90
N VAL A 15 8.05 0.89 1.81
CA VAL A 15 7.15 0.69 0.67
C VAL A 15 7.77 1.18 -0.64
N GLU A 16 8.45 2.32 -0.61
CA GLU A 16 9.11 2.93 -1.76
C GLU A 16 10.23 2.04 -2.33
N ARG A 17 10.98 1.36 -1.45
CA ARG A 17 12.07 0.44 -1.82
C ARG A 17 11.57 -0.94 -2.24
N GLY A 18 10.30 -1.26 -1.98
CA GLY A 18 9.70 -2.56 -2.23
C GLY A 18 9.17 -2.75 -3.65
N SER A 19 8.09 -3.53 -3.77
CA SER A 19 7.47 -3.89 -5.05
C SER A 19 6.97 -2.66 -5.84
N ARG A 20 7.17 -2.66 -7.16
CA ARG A 20 6.65 -1.60 -8.06
C ARG A 20 5.22 -1.84 -8.53
N ALA A 21 4.62 -3.00 -8.20
CA ALA A 21 3.32 -3.39 -8.73
C ALA A 21 2.16 -2.54 -8.18
N ALA A 22 1.37 -1.92 -9.06
CA ALA A 22 0.18 -1.20 -8.65
C ALA A 22 -0.92 -2.13 -8.10
N GLY A 23 -1.66 -1.64 -7.11
CA GLY A 23 -2.84 -2.32 -6.58
C GLY A 23 -4.06 -2.14 -7.48
N ILE A 24 -5.25 -2.28 -6.90
CA ILE A 24 -6.51 -2.24 -7.67
C ILE A 24 -6.83 -0.84 -8.20
N ASP A 25 -6.29 0.21 -7.58
CA ASP A 25 -6.45 1.61 -7.98
C ASP A 25 -5.48 2.05 -9.09
N GLY A 26 -4.59 1.17 -9.54
CA GLY A 26 -3.64 1.47 -10.61
C GLY A 26 -2.51 2.44 -10.24
N ILE A 27 -2.47 2.93 -8.99
CA ILE A 27 -1.43 3.86 -8.54
C ILE A 27 -0.13 3.08 -8.30
N THR A 28 0.93 3.47 -8.99
CA THR A 28 2.28 2.92 -8.80
C THR A 28 3.02 3.64 -7.67
N VAL A 29 4.12 3.05 -7.20
CA VAL A 29 5.01 3.69 -6.22
C VAL A 29 5.53 5.04 -6.73
N ASP A 30 5.90 5.13 -8.00
CA ASP A 30 6.44 6.36 -8.60
C ASP A 30 5.39 7.48 -8.65
N LEU A 31 4.14 7.15 -8.98
CA LEU A 31 3.02 8.12 -8.93
C LEU A 31 2.72 8.53 -7.49
N PHE A 32 2.69 7.56 -6.55
CA PHE A 32 2.43 7.85 -5.15
C PHE A 32 3.52 8.74 -4.54
N LYS A 33 4.79 8.55 -4.91
CA LYS A 33 5.93 9.34 -4.42
C LYS A 33 5.72 10.84 -4.58
N GLY A 34 5.17 11.28 -5.72
CA GLY A 34 4.87 12.69 -5.98
C GLY A 34 3.84 13.31 -5.02
N ILE A 35 2.98 12.48 -4.43
CA ILE A 35 1.91 12.90 -3.52
C ILE A 35 2.03 12.30 -2.10
N ALA A 36 3.12 11.59 -1.80
CA ALA A 36 3.25 10.76 -0.61
C ALA A 36 3.05 11.56 0.68
N ARG A 37 3.60 12.77 0.74
CA ARG A 37 3.46 13.67 1.90
C ARG A 37 1.99 14.01 2.20
N GLU A 38 1.18 14.29 1.18
CA GLU A 38 -0.25 14.56 1.38
C GLU A 38 -1.03 13.29 1.72
N GLN A 39 -0.74 12.19 1.02
CA GLN A 39 -1.39 10.91 1.30
C GLN A 39 -1.14 10.42 2.73
N ILE A 40 0.10 10.54 3.23
CA ILE A 40 0.46 10.22 4.63
C ILE A 40 -0.28 11.12 5.62
N ARG A 41 -0.37 12.44 5.35
CA ARG A 41 -1.17 13.36 6.18
C ARG A 41 -2.63 12.95 6.23
N GLN A 42 -3.21 12.61 5.08
CA GLN A 42 -4.60 12.19 4.99
C GLN A 42 -4.84 10.87 5.71
N LEU A 43 -3.95 9.88 5.52
CA LEU A 43 -4.00 8.58 6.17
C LEU A 43 -3.92 8.72 7.69
N TYR A 44 -2.99 9.55 8.18
CA TYR A 44 -2.87 9.85 9.60
C TYR A 44 -4.18 10.39 10.19
N ARG A 45 -4.81 11.38 9.54
CA ARG A 45 -6.10 11.94 9.97
C ARG A 45 -7.20 10.87 10.01
N GLN A 46 -7.30 10.06 8.95
CA GLN A 46 -8.32 9.01 8.86
C GLN A 46 -8.13 7.93 9.93
N MET A 47 -6.89 7.49 10.18
CA MET A 47 -6.61 6.51 11.24
C MET A 47 -6.90 7.09 12.63
N ARG A 48 -6.54 8.35 12.89
CA ARG A 48 -6.84 9.04 14.15
C ARG A 48 -8.34 9.22 14.39
N GLN A 49 -9.13 9.31 13.33
CA GLN A 49 -10.59 9.45 13.38
C GLN A 49 -11.31 8.11 13.25
N GLU A 50 -10.58 6.99 13.19
CA GLU A 50 -11.14 5.64 12.97
C GLU A 50 -11.97 5.51 11.68
N GLN A 51 -11.69 6.36 10.68
CA GLN A 51 -12.38 6.41 9.39
C GLN A 51 -11.60 5.71 8.26
N TYR A 52 -10.44 5.15 8.57
CA TYR A 52 -9.62 4.47 7.58
C TYR A 52 -10.22 3.10 7.23
N VAL A 53 -10.46 2.88 5.94
CA VAL A 53 -10.86 1.58 5.39
C VAL A 53 -9.87 1.21 4.28
N ALA A 54 -9.19 0.08 4.47
CA ALA A 54 -8.25 -0.43 3.47
C ALA A 54 -8.99 -0.84 2.20
N ARG A 55 -8.36 -0.65 1.04
CA ARG A 55 -8.96 -1.04 -0.24
C ARG A 55 -8.78 -2.54 -0.48
N PRO A 56 -9.66 -3.16 -1.28
CA PRO A 56 -9.48 -4.54 -1.68
C PRO A 56 -8.16 -4.71 -2.45
N ALA A 57 -7.45 -5.81 -2.16
CA ALA A 57 -6.24 -6.16 -2.88
C ALA A 57 -6.54 -6.59 -4.31
N LYS A 58 -5.66 -6.25 -5.26
CA LYS A 58 -5.74 -6.73 -6.64
C LYS A 58 -5.30 -8.19 -6.70
N GLY A 59 -6.16 -9.05 -7.23
CA GLY A 59 -5.82 -10.45 -7.50
C GLY A 59 -4.84 -10.58 -8.65
N PHE A 60 -3.74 -11.31 -8.43
CA PHE A 60 -2.77 -11.66 -9.46
C PHE A 60 -2.46 -13.16 -9.38
N TYR A 61 -2.49 -13.86 -10.51
CA TYR A 61 -2.15 -15.29 -10.56
C TYR A 61 -0.68 -15.48 -10.94
N LEU A 62 0.10 -16.04 -10.02
CA LEU A 62 1.48 -16.45 -10.28
C LEU A 62 1.53 -17.94 -10.65
N PRO A 63 2.20 -18.35 -11.74
CA PRO A 63 2.39 -19.77 -12.05
C PRO A 63 3.27 -20.45 -10.99
N LYS A 64 2.98 -21.71 -10.68
CA LYS A 64 3.83 -22.57 -9.84
C LYS A 64 4.80 -23.38 -10.72
N LYS A 65 5.99 -23.68 -10.20
CA LYS A 65 6.97 -24.55 -10.89
C LYS A 65 6.43 -25.96 -11.17
N SER A 66 5.58 -26.48 -10.29
CA SER A 66 4.99 -27.83 -10.36
C SER A 66 3.68 -27.89 -11.17
N GLY A 67 3.31 -26.83 -11.87
CA GLY A 67 1.99 -26.69 -12.52
C GLY A 67 0.93 -26.03 -11.63
N GLY A 68 -0.08 -25.44 -12.27
CA GLY A 68 -1.14 -24.65 -11.62
C GLY A 68 -0.76 -23.20 -11.31
N ARG A 69 -1.66 -22.48 -10.63
CA ARG A 69 -1.53 -21.04 -10.31
C ARG A 69 -1.75 -20.79 -8.82
N ARG A 70 -1.05 -19.79 -8.26
CA ARG A 70 -1.28 -19.24 -6.92
C ARG A 70 -1.86 -17.84 -7.08
N LEU A 71 -3.03 -17.60 -6.50
CA LEU A 71 -3.57 -16.25 -6.36
C LEU A 71 -2.77 -15.52 -5.26
N ILE A 72 -2.28 -14.32 -5.58
CA ILE A 72 -1.71 -13.38 -4.61
C ILE A 72 -2.54 -12.09 -4.61
N GLY A 73 -2.67 -11.47 -3.45
CA GLY A 73 -3.26 -10.15 -3.32
C GLY A 73 -2.18 -9.08 -3.35
N ILE A 74 -2.32 -8.08 -4.22
CA ILE A 74 -1.46 -6.91 -4.29
C ILE A 74 -2.25 -5.73 -3.71
N PRO A 75 -1.93 -5.25 -2.49
CA PRO A 75 -2.57 -4.06 -1.91
C PRO A 75 -2.30 -2.80 -2.74
N THR A 76 -3.12 -1.77 -2.56
CA THR A 76 -2.76 -0.44 -3.09
C THR A 76 -1.52 0.08 -2.39
N VAL A 77 -0.77 0.98 -3.04
CA VAL A 77 0.48 1.51 -2.46
C VAL A 77 0.25 2.14 -1.08
N ARG A 78 -0.92 2.77 -0.89
CA ARG A 78 -1.37 3.36 0.37
C ARG A 78 -1.56 2.34 1.50
N ASP A 79 -1.94 1.12 1.15
CA ASP A 79 -2.39 0.08 2.10
C ASP A 79 -1.33 -1.03 2.28
N ARG A 80 -0.11 -0.82 1.79
CA ARG A 80 0.98 -1.78 1.96
C ARG A 80 1.51 -1.75 3.41
N PRO A 81 1.84 -2.92 3.96
CA PRO A 81 2.41 -3.03 5.30
C PRO A 81 3.83 -2.47 5.39
#